data_AF-A0A1Y3NVH1-F1
#
_entry.id   AF-A0A1Y3NVH1-F1
#
_cell.length_a   1.000
_cell.length_b   1.000
_cell.length_c   1.000
_cell.angle_alpha   90.00
_cell.angle_beta   90.00
_cell.angle_gamma   90.00
#
_symmetry.space_group_name_H-M   'P 1'
#
loop_
_entity.id
_entity.type
_entity.pdbx_description
1 polymer ?
#
loop_
_entity_poly.entity_id
_entity_poly.type
_entity_poly.pdbx_seq_one_letter_code
_entity_poly.pdbx_strand_id
1 'polypeptide(L)'
;MNRRTGLVTLFDYKNNGEYKKNGTIGELTAPFYEFDAYIVSVAERQNHVLFLAHRYRDIVIDFSALVNLDNRWQMPCALWDFIQNYMDTSGPLPELPRYEEFRHLDPTTSAYDQQTGRPPRFWIDMDDATYKQHLDHLLDSIDDIDTFRRPNLMAQYVRYVD
;
A
#
# COMPACT_ATOMS: atom_id res chain seq x y z
N MET A 1 8.11 -3.21 -2.09
CA MET A 1 7.89 -2.10 -3.03
C MET A 1 8.85 -0.97 -2.69
N ASN A 2 9.29 -0.18 -3.67
CA ASN A 2 10.27 0.88 -3.46
C ASN A 2 9.74 2.21 -4.03
N ARG A 3 9.26 3.10 -3.15
CA ARG A 3 8.68 4.39 -3.54
C ARG A 3 9.66 5.29 -4.30
N ARG A 4 10.95 5.26 -3.97
CA ARG A 4 11.98 6.10 -4.63
C ARG A 4 12.15 5.75 -6.11
N THR A 5 12.00 4.49 -6.44
CA THR A 5 12.14 3.99 -7.82
C THR A 5 10.79 3.79 -8.52
N GLY A 6 9.69 3.78 -7.77
CA GLY A 6 8.38 3.37 -8.27
C GLY A 6 8.26 1.89 -8.63
N LEU A 7 9.22 1.04 -8.21
CA LEU A 7 9.28 -0.37 -8.60
C LEU A 7 8.67 -1.31 -7.55
N VAL A 8 8.04 -2.38 -8.04
CA VAL A 8 7.60 -3.55 -7.28
C VAL A 8 8.50 -4.71 -7.67
N THR A 9 9.15 -5.33 -6.68
CA THR A 9 9.95 -6.55 -6.86
C THR A 9 9.23 -7.71 -6.18
N LEU A 10 8.99 -8.79 -6.94
CA LEU A 10 8.51 -10.07 -6.45
C LEU A 10 9.66 -11.07 -6.43
N PHE A 11 9.75 -11.84 -5.35
CA PHE A 11 10.73 -12.90 -5.18
C PHE A 11 10.09 -14.24 -5.53
N ASP A 12 10.52 -14.84 -6.63
CA ASP A 12 10.09 -16.17 -7.06
C ASP A 12 10.98 -17.24 -6.42
N TYR A 13 10.48 -17.84 -5.34
CA TYR A 13 11.15 -18.95 -4.65
C TYR A 13 10.96 -20.30 -5.37
N LYS A 14 10.07 -20.40 -6.35
CA LYS A 14 10.04 -21.59 -7.21
C LYS A 14 11.16 -21.50 -8.22
N ASN A 15 11.28 -20.40 -8.97
CA ASN A 15 12.33 -20.13 -9.98
C ASN A 15 12.71 -21.39 -10.77
N ASN A 16 11.72 -22.10 -11.34
CA ASN A 16 11.90 -23.37 -12.06
C ASN A 16 12.68 -24.47 -11.28
N GLY A 17 12.58 -24.47 -9.96
CA GLY A 17 13.26 -25.37 -9.03
C GLY A 17 14.65 -24.91 -8.59
N GLU A 18 15.16 -23.79 -9.10
CA GLU A 18 16.54 -23.32 -8.84
C GLU A 18 16.79 -22.97 -7.37
N TYR A 19 15.79 -22.46 -6.65
CA TYR A 19 15.95 -22.20 -5.22
C TYR A 19 16.30 -23.48 -4.44
N LYS A 20 15.65 -24.60 -4.75
CA LYS A 20 15.93 -25.88 -4.07
C LYS A 20 17.25 -26.51 -4.53
N LYS A 21 17.70 -26.25 -5.77
CA LYS A 21 18.94 -26.80 -6.32
C LYS A 21 20.17 -26.01 -5.87
N ASN A 22 20.10 -24.69 -5.98
CA ASN A 22 21.24 -23.77 -5.92
C ASN A 22 21.06 -22.62 -4.92
N GLY A 23 19.89 -22.52 -4.26
CA GLY A 23 19.58 -21.42 -3.34
C GLY A 23 19.25 -20.10 -4.04
N THR A 24 19.16 -20.07 -5.38
CA THR A 24 18.92 -18.85 -6.15
C THR A 24 17.44 -18.51 -6.20
N ILE A 25 17.09 -17.36 -5.63
CA ILE A 25 15.74 -16.78 -5.68
C ILE A 25 15.62 -15.99 -6.99
N GLY A 26 14.55 -16.23 -7.75
CA GLY A 26 14.24 -15.42 -8.93
C GLY A 26 13.71 -14.05 -8.52
N GLU A 27 14.00 -13.02 -9.31
CA GLU A 27 13.47 -11.68 -9.09
C GLU A 27 12.69 -11.21 -10.32
N LEU A 28 11.47 -10.74 -10.08
CA LEU A 28 10.63 -10.10 -11.09
C LEU A 28 10.36 -8.68 -10.65
N THR A 29 10.76 -7.70 -11.48
CA THR A 29 10.53 -6.28 -11.20
C THR A 29 9.60 -5.65 -12.22
N ALA A 30 8.71 -4.77 -11.77
CA ALA A 30 7.86 -3.95 -12.62
C ALA A 30 7.59 -2.56 -12.03
N PRO A 31 7.26 -1.55 -12.84
CA PRO A 31 6.71 -0.29 -12.34
C PRO A 31 5.36 -0.49 -11.64
N PHE A 32 5.16 0.18 -10.51
CA PHE A 32 3.92 0.10 -9.73
C PHE A 32 2.69 0.52 -10.52
N TYR A 33 2.84 1.55 -11.37
CA TYR A 33 1.72 2.02 -12.18
C TYR A 33 1.23 0.98 -13.19
N GLU A 34 1.97 -0.10 -13.48
CA GLU A 34 1.55 -1.20 -14.37
C GLU A 34 0.64 -2.24 -13.68
N PHE A 35 0.39 -2.09 -12.39
CA PHE A 35 -0.52 -2.97 -11.66
C PHE A 35 -1.91 -2.34 -11.54
N ASP A 36 -2.94 -3.18 -11.71
CA ASP A 36 -4.32 -2.84 -11.38
C ASP A 36 -4.72 -3.52 -10.07
N ALA A 37 -5.42 -2.75 -9.24
CA ALA A 37 -6.01 -3.25 -8.00
C ALA A 37 -7.39 -3.85 -8.24
N TYR A 38 -7.66 -4.99 -7.61
CA TYR A 38 -8.99 -5.58 -7.58
C TYR A 38 -9.26 -6.23 -6.22
N ILE A 39 -10.53 -6.34 -5.88
CA ILE A 39 -10.99 -6.95 -4.63
C ILE A 39 -11.61 -8.29 -4.97
N VAL A 40 -11.13 -9.34 -4.31
CA VAL A 40 -11.68 -10.69 -4.42
C VAL A 40 -12.42 -11.02 -3.13
N SER A 41 -13.66 -11.48 -3.27
CA SER A 41 -14.41 -12.05 -2.15
C SER A 41 -14.04 -13.53 -1.99
N VAL A 42 -13.42 -13.88 -0.86
CA VAL A 42 -12.94 -15.23 -0.58
C VAL A 42 -13.82 -15.88 0.50
N ALA A 43 -14.28 -17.11 0.24
CA ALA A 43 -15.08 -17.99 1.12
C ALA A 43 -16.53 -17.55 1.42
N GLU A 44 -17.27 -18.43 2.12
CA GLU A 44 -18.69 -18.28 2.50
C GLU A 44 -18.97 -17.06 3.41
N ARG A 45 -17.94 -16.53 4.09
CA ARG A 45 -18.06 -15.37 5.00
C ARG A 45 -17.92 -14.02 4.32
N GLN A 46 -17.78 -13.99 2.98
CA GLN A 46 -17.61 -12.76 2.20
C GLN A 46 -16.43 -11.90 2.66
N ASN A 47 -15.29 -12.51 2.97
CA ASN A 47 -14.09 -11.74 3.29
C ASN A 47 -13.54 -11.07 2.02
N HIS A 48 -13.20 -9.80 2.10
CA HIS A 48 -12.70 -9.04 0.96
C HIS A 48 -11.18 -8.87 1.03
N VAL A 49 -10.48 -9.29 -0.03
CA VAL A 49 -9.02 -9.28 -0.11
C VAL A 49 -8.57 -8.42 -1.29
N LEU A 50 -7.56 -7.58 -1.06
CA LEU A 50 -6.89 -6.81 -2.11
C LEU A 50 -5.92 -7.70 -2.89
N PHE A 51 -5.97 -7.60 -4.21
CA PHE A 51 -4.97 -8.15 -5.10
C PHE A 51 -4.45 -7.07 -6.05
N LEU A 52 -3.20 -7.21 -6.48
CA LEU A 52 -2.64 -6.43 -7.57
C LEU A 52 -2.27 -7.37 -8.72
N ALA A 53 -2.81 -7.14 -9.91
CA ALA A 53 -2.46 -7.87 -11.13
C ALA A 53 -1.66 -6.97 -12.06
N HIS A 54 -0.57 -7.51 -12.61
CA HIS A 54 0.23 -6.81 -13.61
C HIS A 54 -0.49 -6.83 -14.95
N ARG A 55 -0.63 -5.69 -15.62
CA ARG A 55 -1.40 -5.59 -16.88
C ARG A 55 -0.88 -6.45 -18.02
N TYR A 56 0.45 -6.53 -18.15
CA TYR A 56 1.09 -7.15 -19.32
C TYR A 56 1.66 -8.54 -19.08
N ARG A 57 1.63 -9.04 -17.84
CA ARG A 57 2.33 -10.27 -17.44
C ARG A 57 1.45 -11.04 -16.47
N ASP A 58 1.56 -12.36 -16.49
CA ASP A 58 0.87 -13.24 -15.54
C ASP A 58 1.53 -13.16 -14.15
N ILE A 59 1.35 -12.01 -13.48
CA ILE A 59 1.87 -11.69 -12.16
C ILE A 59 0.71 -11.17 -11.34
N VAL A 60 0.42 -11.86 -10.23
CA VAL A 60 -0.61 -11.50 -9.27
C VAL A 60 0.00 -11.47 -7.88
N ILE A 61 -0.29 -10.40 -7.13
CA ILE A 61 0.13 -10.21 -5.75
C ILE A 61 -1.10 -10.34 -4.85
N ASP A 62 -1.06 -11.31 -3.94
CA ASP A 62 -2.07 -11.53 -2.92
C ASP A 62 -1.69 -10.80 -1.62
N PHE A 63 -2.56 -9.91 -1.14
CA PHE A 63 -2.36 -9.17 0.11
C PHE A 63 -3.08 -9.79 1.32
N SER A 64 -3.65 -10.99 1.19
CA SER A 64 -4.34 -11.70 2.28
C SER A 64 -3.48 -11.87 3.53
N ALA A 65 -2.15 -11.93 3.39
CA ALA A 65 -1.22 -12.04 4.51
C ALA A 65 -0.92 -10.70 5.23
N LEU A 66 -1.27 -9.55 4.63
CA LEU A 66 -0.93 -8.22 5.18
C LEU A 66 -2.07 -7.59 5.98
N VAL A 67 -3.30 -8.06 5.80
CA VAL A 67 -4.48 -7.55 6.51
C VAL A 67 -5.25 -8.70 7.13
N ASN A 68 -5.81 -8.46 8.32
CA ASN A 68 -6.77 -9.39 8.88
C ASN A 68 -7.96 -9.49 7.93
N LEU A 69 -8.40 -10.72 7.64
CA LEU A 69 -9.58 -10.95 6.83
C LEU A 69 -10.80 -10.31 7.52
N ASP A 70 -11.46 -9.43 6.79
CA ASP A 70 -12.61 -8.62 7.24
C ASP A 70 -13.70 -8.72 6.15
N ASN A 71 -14.97 -8.63 6.57
CA ASN A 71 -16.13 -8.60 5.68
C ASN A 71 -16.46 -7.18 5.19
N ARG A 72 -15.76 -6.16 5.67
CA ARG A 72 -15.85 -4.78 5.19
C ARG A 72 -14.97 -4.58 3.96
N TRP A 73 -15.57 -4.14 2.87
CA TRP A 73 -14.85 -3.78 1.64
C TRP A 73 -13.96 -2.54 1.83
N GLN A 74 -14.20 -1.75 2.89
CA GLN A 74 -13.39 -0.60 3.25
C GLN A 74 -11.96 -0.98 3.62
N MET A 75 -11.74 -2.14 4.24
CA MET A 75 -10.39 -2.58 4.65
C MET A 75 -9.42 -2.77 3.47
N PRO A 76 -9.76 -3.54 2.41
CA PRO A 76 -8.90 -3.60 1.23
C PRO A 76 -8.82 -2.26 0.49
N CYS A 77 -9.85 -1.41 0.55
CA CYS A 77 -9.80 -0.05 -0.01
C CYS A 77 -8.80 0.85 0.73
N ALA A 78 -8.77 0.81 2.06
CA ALA A 78 -7.83 1.55 2.89
C ALA A 78 -6.40 1.06 2.69
N LEU A 79 -6.20 -0.25 2.55
CA LEU A 79 -4.91 -0.82 2.18
C LEU A 79 -4.45 -0.31 0.80
N TRP A 80 -5.35 -0.29 -0.18
CA TRP A 80 -5.03 0.23 -1.51
C TRP A 80 -4.66 1.72 -1.46
N ASP A 81 -5.41 2.53 -0.72
CA ASP A 81 -5.10 3.94 -0.50
C ASP A 81 -3.73 4.14 0.17
N PHE A 82 -3.44 3.37 1.21
CA PHE A 82 -2.13 3.36 1.86
C PHE A 82 -0.99 3.05 0.88
N ILE A 83 -1.15 2.01 0.06
CA ILE A 83 -0.12 1.61 -0.93
C ILE A 83 0.08 2.73 -1.96
N GLN A 84 -0.98 3.34 -2.47
CA GLN A 84 -0.89 4.46 -3.42
C GLN A 84 -0.15 5.65 -2.79
N ASN A 85 -0.55 6.08 -1.59
CA ASN A 85 0.09 7.19 -0.88
C ASN A 85 1.57 6.89 -0.53
N TYR A 86 1.88 5.64 -0.20
CA TYR A 86 3.27 5.22 0.01
C TYR A 86 4.09 5.30 -1.28
N MET A 87 3.54 4.85 -2.42
CA MET A 87 4.26 4.82 -3.69
C MET A 87 4.32 6.18 -4.39
N ASP A 88 3.39 7.09 -4.09
CA ASP A 88 3.43 8.48 -4.56
C ASP A 88 4.50 9.27 -3.80
N THR A 89 5.49 9.80 -4.52
CA THR A 89 6.59 10.59 -3.95
C THR A 89 6.33 12.09 -3.98
N SER A 90 5.23 12.53 -4.59
CA SER A 90 4.80 13.92 -4.56
C SER A 90 4.23 14.33 -3.19
N GLY A 91 3.75 13.35 -2.41
CA GLY A 91 3.27 13.52 -1.03
C GLY A 91 4.25 13.00 0.03
N PRO A 92 4.07 13.42 1.29
CA PRO A 92 4.82 12.86 2.42
C PRO A 92 4.53 11.37 2.59
N LEU A 93 5.39 10.66 3.33
CA LEU A 93 5.10 9.31 3.79
C LEU A 93 3.74 9.28 4.53
N PRO A 94 2.96 8.19 4.38
CA PRO A 94 1.80 7.96 5.22
C PRO A 94 2.14 8.12 6.70
N GLU A 95 1.24 8.70 7.50
CA GLU A 95 1.52 8.98 8.91
C GLU A 95 1.36 7.69 9.74
N LEU A 96 2.48 7.08 10.13
CA LEU A 96 2.53 5.85 10.93
C LEU A 96 3.66 5.93 11.97
N PRO A 97 3.47 5.38 13.18
CA PRO A 97 4.53 5.31 14.20
C PRO A 97 5.82 4.68 13.67
N ARG A 98 5.71 3.63 12.85
CA ARG A 98 6.85 2.92 12.25
C ARG A 98 7.71 3.81 11.33
N TYR A 99 7.14 4.86 10.74
CA TYR A 99 7.88 5.72 9.82
C TYR A 99 8.55 6.90 10.51
N GLU A 100 8.22 7.19 11.77
CA GLU A 100 8.74 8.35 12.51
C GLU A 100 10.26 8.47 12.44
N GLU A 101 10.98 7.38 12.69
CA GLU A 101 12.45 7.35 12.65
C GLU A 101 13.03 7.62 11.25
N PHE A 102 12.25 7.38 10.18
CA PHE A 102 12.70 7.49 8.79
C PHE A 102 12.18 8.75 8.08
N ARG A 103 11.24 9.52 8.67
CA ARG A 103 10.61 10.67 7.99
C ARG A 103 11.64 11.68 7.47
N HIS A 104 12.69 11.93 8.24
CA HIS A 104 13.77 12.86 7.86
C HIS A 104 14.64 12.37 6.69
N LEU A 105 14.60 11.08 6.34
CA LEU A 105 15.34 10.49 5.23
C LEU A 105 14.57 10.58 3.90
N ASP A 106 13.31 11.01 3.94
CA ASP A 106 12.47 11.23 2.77
C ASP A 106 12.34 12.74 2.50
N PRO A 107 12.90 13.26 1.38
CA PRO A 107 12.95 14.70 1.15
C PRO A 107 11.57 15.38 1.10
N THR A 108 10.58 14.75 0.47
CA THR A 108 9.21 15.26 0.39
C THR A 108 8.58 15.33 1.77
N THR A 109 8.73 14.27 2.56
CA THR A 109 8.25 14.21 3.95
C THR A 109 8.94 15.24 4.83
N SER A 110 10.26 15.36 4.75
CA SER A 110 11.02 16.31 5.55
C SER A 110 10.64 17.75 5.24
N ALA A 111 10.41 18.10 3.97
CA ALA A 111 9.97 19.44 3.59
C ALA A 111 8.55 19.72 4.10
N TYR A 112 7.65 18.75 4.00
CA TYR A 112 6.28 18.85 4.51
C TYR A 112 6.27 19.03 6.04
N ASP A 113 7.07 18.25 6.78
CA ASP A 113 7.15 18.32 8.23
C ASP A 113 7.71 19.67 8.70
N GLN A 114 8.71 20.24 7.99
CA GLN A 114 9.22 21.58 8.25
C GLN A 114 8.17 22.66 7.99
N GLN A 115 7.42 22.55 6.89
CA GLN A 115 6.38 23.51 6.53
C GLN A 115 5.21 23.51 7.51
N THR A 116 4.82 22.33 8.00
CA THR A 116 3.68 22.17 8.92
C THR A 116 4.07 22.29 10.39
N GLY A 117 5.36 22.32 10.70
CA GLY A 117 5.85 22.34 12.08
C GLY A 117 5.59 21.03 12.83
N ARG A 118 5.54 19.89 12.12
CA ARG A 118 5.31 18.58 12.74
C ARG A 118 6.44 18.27 13.74
N PRO A 119 6.13 17.90 15.00
CA PRO A 119 7.15 17.48 15.96
C PRO A 119 7.92 16.23 15.48
N PRO A 120 9.26 16.15 15.63
CA PRO A 120 10.02 14.96 15.22
C PRO A 120 9.68 13.67 15.97
N ARG A 121 9.15 13.79 17.19
CA ARG A 121 8.76 12.69 18.10
C ARG A 121 7.25 12.63 18.30
N PHE A 122 6.49 12.98 17.26
CA PHE A 122 5.04 13.12 17.29
C PHE A 122 4.34 11.88 17.87
N TRP A 123 4.72 10.68 17.45
CA TRP A 123 4.09 9.44 17.96
C TRP A 123 4.63 9.02 19.32
N ILE A 124 5.93 9.15 19.55
CA ILE A 124 6.56 8.73 20.80
C ILE A 124 6.10 9.58 22.00
N ASP A 125 5.96 10.88 21.79
CA ASP A 125 5.61 11.81 22.88
C ASP A 125 4.08 12.01 23.01
N MET A 126 3.28 11.31 22.19
CA MET A 126 1.81 11.34 22.25
C MET A 126 1.29 10.52 23.44
N ASP A 127 0.36 11.09 24.21
CA ASP A 127 -0.30 10.36 25.29
C ASP A 127 -1.39 9.40 24.76
N ASP A 128 -1.76 8.43 25.59
CA ASP A 128 -2.73 7.38 25.24
C ASP A 128 -4.11 7.93 24.84
N ALA A 129 -4.57 9.04 25.42
CA ALA A 129 -5.87 9.61 25.12
C ALA A 129 -5.86 10.28 23.74
N THR A 130 -4.80 11.03 23.44
CA THR A 130 -4.56 11.63 22.12
C THR A 130 -4.37 10.54 21.06
N TYR A 131 -3.62 9.48 21.36
CA TYR A 131 -3.46 8.33 20.47
C TYR A 131 -4.79 7.66 20.15
N LYS A 132 -5.64 7.47 21.17
CA LYS A 132 -6.98 6.91 20.97
C LYS A 132 -7.83 7.79 20.05
N GLN A 133 -7.79 9.11 20.22
CA GLN A 133 -8.51 10.03 19.33
C GLN A 133 -8.03 9.94 17.87
N HIS A 134 -6.71 9.83 17.67
CA HIS A 134 -6.15 9.61 16.33
C HIS A 134 -6.62 8.29 15.71
N LEU A 135 -6.65 7.21 16.49
CA LEU A 135 -7.12 5.92 16.01
C LEU A 135 -8.61 5.93 15.68
N ASP A 136 -9.44 6.54 16.53
CA ASP A 136 -10.88 6.65 16.30
C ASP A 136 -11.15 7.44 15.00
N HIS A 137 -10.48 8.58 14.80
CA HIS A 137 -10.58 9.36 13.55
C HIS A 137 -10.11 8.57 12.31
N LEU A 138 -9.05 7.77 12.44
CA LEU A 138 -8.57 6.92 11.35
C LEU A 138 -9.58 5.84 10.98
N LEU A 139 -10.24 5.24 11.97
CA LEU A 139 -11.30 4.25 11.73
C LEU A 139 -12.52 4.89 11.06
N ASP A 140 -12.95 6.07 11.52
CA ASP A 140 -14.03 6.84 10.87
C ASP A 140 -13.67 7.15 9.41
N SER A 141 -12.42 7.56 9.14
CA SER A 141 -11.94 7.84 7.78
C SER A 141 -11.92 6.59 6.88
N ILE A 142 -11.66 5.41 7.45
CA ILE A 142 -11.74 4.13 6.73
C ILE A 142 -13.20 3.83 6.38
N ASP A 143 -14.12 4.02 7.32
CA ASP A 143 -15.54 3.74 7.11
C ASP A 143 -16.15 4.69 6.04
N ASP A 144 -15.65 5.93 5.95
CA ASP A 144 -16.04 6.95 4.97
C ASP A 144 -15.29 6.85 3.63
N ILE A 145 -14.42 5.86 3.44
CA ILE A 145 -13.57 5.79 2.25
C ILE A 145 -14.38 5.69 0.94
N ASP A 146 -14.02 6.53 -0.03
CA ASP A 146 -14.75 6.73 -1.27
C ASP A 146 -14.07 6.13 -2.50
N THR A 147 -13.17 5.16 -2.31
CA THR A 147 -12.29 4.59 -3.35
C THR A 147 -12.98 4.30 -4.68
N PHE A 148 -14.19 3.72 -4.66
CA PHE A 148 -14.94 3.37 -5.88
C PHE A 148 -15.53 4.57 -6.63
N ARG A 149 -15.61 5.74 -6.00
CA ARG A 149 -16.09 6.99 -6.62
C ARG A 149 -14.95 7.82 -7.20
N ARG A 150 -13.70 7.51 -6.84
CA ARG A 150 -12.52 8.27 -7.30
C ARG A 150 -12.27 8.00 -8.79
N PRO A 151 -11.82 9.02 -9.56
CA PRO A 151 -11.50 8.83 -10.96
C PRO A 151 -10.28 7.91 -11.12
N ASN A 152 -10.35 6.96 -12.04
CA ASN A 152 -9.18 6.19 -12.46
C ASN A 152 -8.29 7.06 -13.36
N LEU A 153 -7.24 7.64 -12.77
CA LEU A 153 -6.29 8.50 -13.48
C LEU A 153 -5.53 7.78 -14.60
N MET A 154 -5.41 6.44 -14.51
CA MET A 154 -4.73 5.64 -15.53
C MET A 154 -5.62 5.33 -16.73
N ALA A 155 -6.95 5.50 -16.64
CA ALA A 155 -7.88 5.23 -17.73
C ALA A 155 -7.61 6.06 -19.00
N GLN A 156 -6.94 7.22 -18.87
CA GLN A 156 -6.52 8.04 -20.02
C GLN A 156 -5.21 7.58 -20.66
N TYR A 157 -4.43 6.75 -19.96
CA TYR A 157 -3.09 6.30 -20.39
C TYR A 157 -3.04 4.83 -20.79
N VAL A 158 -4.08 4.04 -20.46
CA VAL A 158 -4.13 2.60 -20.72
C VAL A 158 -5.44 2.20 -21.38
N ARG A 159 -5.39 1.15 -22.20
CA ARG A 159 -6.58 0.54 -22.79
C ARG A 159 -6.89 -0.74 -22.04
N TYR A 160 -7.99 -0.73 -21.29
CA TYR A 160 -8.55 -1.96 -20.72
C TYR A 160 -9.19 -2.77 -21.84
N VAL A 161 -8.92 -4.07 -21.87
CA VAL A 161 -9.56 -5.03 -22.78
C VAL A 161 -10.66 -5.70 -21.96
N ASP A 162 -11.90 -5.61 -22.44
CA ASP A 162 -13.08 -6.24 -21.82
C ASP A 162 -13.03 -7.77 -21.91
#